data_AF-A0A967W4N4-F1
#
_entry.id   AF-A0A967W4N4-F1
#
_cell.length_a   1.000
_cell.length_b   1.000
_cell.length_c   1.000
_cell.angle_alpha   90.00
_cell.angle_beta   90.00
_cell.angle_gamma   90.00
#
_symmetry.space_group_name_H-M   'P 1'
#
loop_
_entity.id
_entity.type
_entity.pdbx_description
1 polymer ?
#
loop_
_entity_poly.entity_id
_entity_poly.type
_entity_poly.pdbx_seq_one_letter_code
_entity_poly.pdbx_strand_id
1 'polypeptide(L)'
;GGPTFVTFSKDLWEQKVEQVEIVPRSRSRVDGEVSPSPEHIERIVDNLLAAEKPTLYVGNECIKYDISEEVAGIAEAIGAMVMFS
;
A
#
# COMPACT_ATOMS: atom_id res chain seq x y z
N GLY A 1 5.52 2.09 -2.62
CA GLY A 1 6.12 3.36 -3.06
C GLY A 1 7.53 3.06 -3.49
N GLY A 2 7.93 3.52 -4.67
CA GLY A 2 9.24 3.21 -5.25
C GLY A 2 9.95 4.47 -5.73
N PRO A 3 11.27 4.39 -5.98
CA PRO A 3 12.00 5.50 -6.54
C PRO A 3 11.55 5.79 -7.97
N THR A 4 11.51 7.07 -8.33
CA THR A 4 11.35 7.53 -9.71
C THR A 4 12.58 8.32 -10.09
N PHE A 5 13.11 8.10 -11.28
CA PHE A 5 14.22 8.87 -11.84
C PHE A 5 13.70 9.85 -12.88
N VAL A 6 14.11 11.11 -12.76
CA VAL A 6 13.80 12.17 -13.73
C VAL A 6 15.11 12.89 -14.06
N THR A 7 15.36 13.09 -15.36
CA THR A 7 16.48 13.88 -15.86
C THR A 7 15.96 15.01 -16.74
N PHE A 8 16.67 16.13 -16.73
CA PHE A 8 16.37 17.30 -17.56
C PHE A 8 17.63 17.66 -18.34
N SER A 9 17.47 18.03 -19.63
CA SER A 9 18.59 18.57 -20.40
C SER A 9 19.10 19.85 -19.75
N LYS A 10 20.42 20.10 -19.83
CA LYS A 10 21.02 21.34 -19.34
C LYS A 10 20.41 22.57 -20.03
N ASP A 11 20.08 22.45 -21.32
CA ASP A 11 19.52 23.55 -22.10
C ASP A 11 18.15 24.01 -21.58
N LEU A 12 17.37 23.10 -20.99
CA LEU A 12 16.08 23.41 -20.35
C LEU A 12 16.23 24.29 -19.10
N TRP A 13 17.39 24.28 -18.45
CA TRP A 13 17.68 25.16 -17.30
C TRP A 13 18.07 26.58 -17.71
N GLU A 14 18.55 26.76 -18.93
CA GLU A 14 19.02 28.06 -19.45
C GLU A 14 17.92 28.82 -20.21
N GLN A 15 16.79 28.17 -20.49
CA GLN A 15 15.62 28.80 -21.11
C GLN A 15 14.93 29.78 -20.16
N LYS A 16 14.70 31.01 -20.65
CA LYS A 16 13.85 31.98 -19.96
C LYS A 16 12.39 31.55 -20.07
N VAL A 17 11.75 31.31 -18.93
CA VAL A 17 10.31 31.10 -18.84
C VAL A 17 9.61 32.43 -18.54
N GLU A 18 8.47 32.67 -19.19
CA GLU A 18 7.67 33.89 -18.98
C GLU A 18 7.07 33.96 -17.57
N GLN A 19 6.77 32.80 -16.98
CA GLN A 19 6.19 32.69 -15.65
C GLN A 19 6.73 31.45 -14.93
N VAL A 20 7.04 31.60 -13.64
CA VAL A 20 7.35 30.50 -12.74
C VAL A 20 6.16 30.28 -11.82
N GLU A 21 5.65 29.05 -11.76
CA GLU A 21 4.63 28.64 -10.81
C GLU A 21 5.18 27.50 -9.95
N ILE A 22 5.15 27.67 -8.62
CA ILE A 22 5.39 26.56 -7.70
C ILE A 22 4.08 25.79 -7.57
N VAL A 23 4.04 24.63 -8.22
CA VAL A 23 2.88 23.76 -8.15
C VAL A 23 2.76 23.17 -6.74
N PRO A 24 1.63 23.35 -6.03
CA PRO A 24 1.45 22.78 -4.71
C PRO A 24 1.38 21.25 -4.79
N ARG A 25 1.99 20.58 -3.81
CA ARG A 25 2.02 19.11 -3.72
C ARG A 25 0.64 18.46 -3.80
N SER A 26 -0.41 19.15 -3.34
CA SER A 26 -1.79 18.67 -3.39
C SER A 26 -2.29 18.41 -4.81
N ARG A 27 -1.76 19.11 -5.83
CA ARG A 27 -2.19 18.92 -7.24
C ARG A 27 -1.97 17.49 -7.74
N SER A 28 -0.91 16.84 -7.28
CA SER A 28 -0.49 15.52 -7.76
C SER A 28 -0.53 14.44 -6.66
N ARG A 29 -1.14 14.76 -5.51
CA ARG A 29 -1.32 13.77 -4.45
C ARG A 29 -2.43 12.81 -4.87
N VAL A 30 -2.04 11.59 -5.21
CA VAL A 30 -2.99 10.51 -5.48
C VAL A 30 -3.43 9.94 -4.14
N ASP A 31 -4.72 9.65 -4.01
CA ASP A 31 -5.22 8.86 -2.90
C ASP A 31 -4.79 7.40 -3.10
N GLY A 32 -4.06 6.88 -2.12
CA GLY A 32 -3.53 5.52 -2.16
C GLY A 32 -4.39 4.52 -1.38
N GLU A 33 -5.40 5.00 -0.66
CA GLU A 33 -6.33 4.14 0.07
C GLU A 33 -7.28 3.48 -0.93
N VAL A 34 -7.13 2.16 -1.08
CA VAL A 34 -7.98 1.35 -1.92
C VAL A 34 -8.52 0.19 -1.11
N SER A 35 -9.81 -0.07 -1.24
CA SER A 35 -10.45 -1.23 -0.63
C SER A 35 -10.52 -2.38 -1.64
N PRO A 36 -10.25 -3.63 -1.24
CA PRO A 36 -10.57 -4.79 -2.05
C PRO A 36 -12.07 -4.81 -2.40
N SER A 37 -12.44 -5.42 -3.53
CA SER A 37 -13.86 -5.61 -3.86
C SER A 37 -14.51 -6.54 -2.82
N PRO A 38 -15.81 -6.35 -2.49
CA PRO A 38 -16.52 -7.21 -1.53
C PRO A 38 -16.45 -8.70 -1.88
N GLU A 39 -16.59 -9.04 -3.17
CA GLU A 39 -16.49 -10.43 -3.66
C GLU A 39 -15.14 -11.08 -3.35
N HIS A 40 -14.03 -10.32 -3.43
CA HIS A 40 -12.73 -10.84 -3.04
C HIS A 40 -12.60 -11.06 -1.54
N ILE A 41 -13.22 -10.19 -0.73
CA ILE A 41 -13.23 -10.32 0.73
C ILE A 41 -13.99 -11.58 1.13
N GLU A 42 -15.21 -11.77 0.60
CA GLU A 42 -16.03 -12.96 0.86
C GLU A 42 -15.28 -14.25 0.54
N ARG A 43 -14.67 -14.32 -0.66
CA ARG A 43 -13.89 -15.49 -1.06
C ARG A 43 -12.68 -15.76 -0.16
N ILE A 44 -12.01 -14.73 0.34
CA ILE A 44 -10.90 -14.89 1.29
C ILE A 44 -11.42 -15.46 2.61
N VAL A 45 -12.52 -14.92 3.13
CA VAL A 45 -13.14 -15.39 4.38
C VAL A 45 -13.54 -16.86 4.26
N ASP A 46 -14.22 -17.25 3.19
CA ASP A 46 -14.62 -18.64 2.97
C ASP A 46 -13.41 -19.60 2.97
N ASN A 47 -12.32 -19.19 2.33
CA ASN A 47 -11.09 -19.98 2.29
C ASN A 47 -10.42 -20.08 3.67
N LEU A 48 -10.42 -19.00 4.46
CA LEU A 48 -9.86 -19.02 5.81
C LEU A 48 -10.68 -19.92 6.75
N LEU A 49 -12.00 -19.89 6.64
CA LEU A 49 -12.90 -20.73 7.44
C LEU A 49 -12.82 -22.22 7.06
N ALA A 50 -12.57 -22.53 5.79
CA ALA A 50 -12.42 -23.89 5.31
C ALA A 50 -11.03 -24.50 5.60
N ALA A 51 -10.04 -23.68 5.98
CA ALA A 51 -8.67 -24.14 6.19
C ALA A 51 -8.50 -24.83 7.55
N GLU A 52 -7.89 -26.02 7.57
CA GLU A 52 -7.61 -26.74 8.82
C GLU A 52 -6.49 -26.09 9.65
N LYS A 53 -5.53 -25.44 8.98
CA LYS A 53 -4.36 -24.80 9.60
C LYS A 53 -4.01 -23.50 8.88
N PRO A 54 -4.84 -22.44 9.03
CA PRO A 54 -4.60 -21.19 8.34
C PRO A 54 -3.27 -20.55 8.78
N THR A 55 -2.59 -19.91 7.84
CA THR A 55 -1.34 -19.18 8.09
C THR A 55 -1.41 -17.85 7.37
N LEU A 56 -1.12 -16.76 8.08
CA LEU A 56 -1.05 -15.41 7.53
C LEU A 56 0.42 -15.06 7.27
N TYR A 57 0.75 -14.78 6.02
CA TYR A 57 2.05 -14.27 5.62
C TYR A 57 1.98 -12.76 5.48
N VAL A 58 2.78 -12.05 6.26
CA VAL A 58 2.67 -10.61 6.42
C VAL A 58 4.00 -9.94 6.10
N GLY A 59 3.97 -9.03 5.14
CA GLY A 59 5.13 -8.25 4.71
C GLY A 59 5.36 -6.98 5.53
N ASN A 60 6.40 -6.25 5.17
CA ASN A 60 6.79 -4.97 5.80
C ASN A 60 5.72 -3.87 5.70
N GLU A 61 4.71 -4.04 4.84
CA GLU A 61 3.54 -3.17 4.78
C GLU A 61 2.82 -3.07 6.13
N CYS A 62 2.86 -4.13 6.94
CA CYS A 62 2.23 -4.16 8.24
C CYS A 62 2.85 -3.13 9.21
N ILE A 63 4.18 -2.97 9.15
CA ILE A 63 4.92 -1.94 9.89
C ILE A 63 4.63 -0.55 9.30
N LYS A 64 4.65 -0.45 7.97
CA LYS A 64 4.49 0.82 7.27
C LYS A 64 3.14 1.49 7.55
N TYR A 65 2.08 0.70 7.67
CA TYR A 65 0.72 1.18 7.91
C TYR A 65 0.27 1.02 9.36
N ASP A 66 1.14 0.54 10.26
CA ASP A 66 0.86 0.36 11.69
C ASP A 66 -0.39 -0.50 11.98
N ILE A 67 -0.60 -1.56 11.19
CA ILE A 67 -1.81 -2.40 11.24
C ILE A 67 -1.60 -3.69 12.07
N SER A 68 -0.76 -3.61 13.10
CA SER A 68 -0.35 -4.79 13.87
C SER A 68 -1.49 -5.37 14.71
N GLU A 69 -2.37 -4.51 15.24
CA GLU A 69 -3.53 -4.92 16.04
C GLU A 69 -4.59 -5.62 15.18
N GLU A 70 -4.85 -5.12 13.97
CA GLU A 70 -5.79 -5.71 13.03
C GLU A 70 -5.33 -7.11 12.59
N VAL A 71 -4.04 -7.26 12.28
CA VAL A 71 -3.48 -8.57 11.93
C VAL A 71 -3.60 -9.55 13.10
N ALA A 72 -3.31 -9.11 14.32
CA ALA A 72 -3.47 -9.93 15.51
C ALA A 72 -4.93 -10.36 15.72
N GLY A 73 -5.87 -9.42 15.58
CA GLY A 73 -7.30 -9.70 15.72
C GLY A 73 -7.83 -10.72 14.69
N ILE A 74 -7.38 -10.62 13.42
CA ILE A 74 -7.72 -11.60 12.40
C ILE A 74 -7.13 -12.97 12.75
N ALA A 75 -5.85 -13.02 13.13
CA ALA A 75 -5.15 -14.26 13.46
C ALA A 75 -5.81 -14.98 14.65
N GLU A 76 -6.19 -14.24 15.69
CA GLU A 76 -6.90 -14.77 16.86
C GLU A 76 -8.28 -15.33 16.47
N ALA A 77 -9.03 -14.60 15.64
CA ALA A 77 -10.37 -15.01 15.23
C ALA A 77 -10.40 -16.34 14.45
N ILE A 78 -9.37 -16.61 13.64
CA ILE A 78 -9.30 -17.82 12.80
C ILE A 78 -8.31 -18.87 13.33
N GLY A 79 -7.66 -18.62 14.46
CA GLY A 79 -6.63 -19.50 15.02
C GLY A 79 -5.41 -19.68 14.11
N ALA A 80 -5.00 -18.65 13.37
CA ALA A 80 -3.91 -18.73 12.41
C ALA A 80 -2.53 -18.47 13.03
N MET A 81 -1.52 -19.12 12.46
CA MET A 81 -0.12 -18.73 12.65
C MET A 81 0.20 -17.48 11.81
N VAL A 82 0.97 -16.54 12.38
CA VAL A 82 1.47 -15.37 11.65
C VAL A 82 2.95 -15.54 11.34
N MET A 83 3.32 -15.35 10.08
CA MET A 83 4.71 -15.38 9.61
C MET A 83 5.07 -14.04 8.96
N PHE A 84 6.23 -13.49 9.35
CA PHE A 84 6.73 -12.22 8.84
C PHE A 84 7.82 -12.46 7.78
N SER A 85 7.83 -11.63 6.73
CA SER A 85 8.85 -11.64 5.67
C SER A 85 9.72 -10.39 5.67
#